data_AF-A0A9E5RIP2-F1
#
_entry.id   AF-A0A9E5RIP2-F1
#
_cell.length_a   1.000
_cell.length_b   1.000
_cell.length_c   1.000
_cell.angle_alpha   90.00
_cell.angle_beta   90.00
_cell.angle_gamma   90.00
#
_symmetry.space_group_name_H-M   'P 1'
#
loop_
_entity.id
_entity.type
_entity.pdbx_description
1 polymer ?
#
loop_
_entity_poly.entity_id
_entity_poly.type
_entity_poly.pdbx_seq_one_letter_code
_entity_poly.pdbx_strand_id
1 'polypeptide(L)'
;GDVTILNKTDLADPDQIQNLEAYIHTVKEGARILHSQHGKVPLPLILDVGYNNPEAYANLVQEEIERTQQDHSHEAHHHDHDHPAHDDHHDHTHHPHEHHHHHSDHLDNDGFVSVAFESDRPFDVKKFEVFLQEQLPKEVFRAKGILWFKESDLRNVFQLSGPRFDLQGEEWRSAPKNQLVFIGRNLNADTLRQHLANCLAY
;
A
#
# COMPACT_ATOMS: atom_id res chain seq x y z
N GLY A 1 1.45 8.17 25.17
CA GLY A 1 2.00 9.45 24.65
C GLY A 1 2.25 9.32 23.15
N ASP A 2 2.25 10.42 22.40
CA ASP A 2 2.34 10.35 20.93
C ASP A 2 3.67 9.78 20.43
N VAL A 3 3.60 8.91 19.41
CA VAL A 3 4.75 8.20 18.82
C VAL A 3 4.91 8.60 17.34
N THR A 4 6.14 8.86 16.92
CA THR A 4 6.51 9.14 15.51
C THR A 4 7.30 7.97 14.96
N ILE A 5 6.85 7.36 13.85
CA ILE A 5 7.57 6.26 13.21
C ILE A 5 8.35 6.79 12.00
N LEU A 6 9.67 6.65 12.03
CA LEU A 6 10.58 6.90 10.92
C LEU A 6 10.81 5.58 10.17
N ASN A 7 10.17 5.43 9.02
CA ASN A 7 10.29 4.24 8.19
C ASN A 7 11.33 4.41 7.07
N LYS A 8 11.92 3.30 6.62
CA LYS A 8 12.97 3.22 5.59
C LYS A 8 14.34 3.74 6.03
N THR A 9 14.67 3.56 7.30
CA THR A 9 15.99 3.98 7.83
C THR A 9 17.15 3.20 7.20
N ASP A 10 16.89 2.07 6.56
CA ASP A 10 17.84 1.28 5.79
C ASP A 10 18.37 1.96 4.52
N LEU A 11 17.64 2.97 4.00
CA LEU A 11 18.00 3.68 2.77
C LEU A 11 18.62 5.06 3.02
N ALA A 12 18.76 5.46 4.28
CA ALA A 12 19.23 6.78 4.68
C ALA A 12 20.57 6.68 5.41
N ASP A 13 21.45 7.65 5.18
CA ASP A 13 22.72 7.74 5.88
C ASP A 13 22.51 8.11 7.36
N PRO A 14 23.33 7.62 8.31
CA PRO A 14 23.21 7.97 9.73
C PRO A 14 23.14 9.48 10.00
N ASP A 15 23.88 10.30 9.25
CA ASP A 15 23.85 11.76 9.41
C ASP A 15 22.50 12.35 8.98
N GLN A 16 21.86 11.77 7.96
CA GLN A 16 20.54 12.22 7.50
C GLN A 16 19.46 11.89 8.52
N ILE A 17 19.54 10.70 9.14
CA ILE A 17 18.62 10.27 10.19
C ILE A 17 18.73 11.21 11.39
N GLN A 18 19.97 11.50 11.84
CA GLN A 18 20.20 12.39 12.97
C GLN A 18 19.70 13.82 12.74
N ASN A 19 19.90 14.36 11.53
CA ASN A 19 19.39 15.67 11.16
C ASN A 19 17.85 15.71 11.15
N LEU A 20 17.21 14.63 10.68
CA LEU A 20 15.75 14.51 10.67
C LEU A 20 15.17 14.39 12.08
N GLU A 21 15.80 13.60 12.95
CA GLU A 21 15.43 13.50 14.37
C GLU A 21 15.53 14.86 15.08
N ALA A 22 16.64 15.58 14.88
CA ALA A 22 16.83 16.91 15.43
C ALA A 22 15.72 17.86 14.97
N TYR A 23 15.37 17.84 13.68
CA TYR A 23 14.25 18.61 13.15
C TYR A 23 12.91 18.22 13.80
N ILE A 24 12.60 16.93 13.94
CA ILE A 24 11.37 16.46 14.58
C ILE A 24 11.28 16.97 16.02
N HIS A 25 12.39 16.99 16.76
CA HIS A 25 12.43 17.53 18.11
C HIS A 25 12.20 19.04 18.18
N THR A 26 12.52 19.80 17.12
CA THR A 26 12.14 21.23 17.05
C THR A 26 10.64 21.45 16.83
N VAL A 27 9.98 20.52 16.14
CA VAL A 27 8.54 20.60 15.86
C VAL A 27 7.74 20.08 17.05
N LYS A 28 8.24 19.03 17.72
CA LYS A 28 7.59 18.37 18.85
C LYS A 28 8.62 17.96 19.89
N GLU A 29 8.69 18.76 20.95
CA GLU A 29 9.50 18.47 22.12
C GLU A 29 9.01 17.17 22.78
N GLY A 30 9.94 16.25 23.08
CA GLY A 30 9.62 14.97 23.72
C GLY A 30 8.94 13.92 22.81
N ALA A 31 8.97 14.09 21.48
CA ALA A 31 8.48 13.06 20.55
C ALA A 31 9.25 11.74 20.75
N ARG A 32 8.52 10.63 20.96
CA ARG A 32 9.09 9.28 20.94
C ARG A 32 9.26 8.85 19.49
N ILE A 33 10.50 8.77 19.01
CA ILE A 33 10.82 8.38 17.63
C ILE A 33 11.13 6.88 17.57
N LEU A 34 10.47 6.15 16.67
CA LEU A 34 10.71 4.73 16.42
C LEU A 34 11.24 4.54 15.00
N HIS A 35 12.37 3.85 14.87
CA HIS A 35 12.91 3.48 13.57
C HIS A 35 12.27 2.20 13.07
N SER A 36 12.03 2.17 11.76
CA SER A 36 11.35 1.09 11.07
C SER A 36 11.97 0.83 9.72
N GLN A 37 12.03 -0.45 9.35
CA GLN A 37 12.37 -0.90 8.01
C GLN A 37 11.19 -1.72 7.48
N HIS A 38 10.79 -1.47 6.23
CA HIS A 38 9.63 -2.14 5.63
C HIS A 38 8.30 -2.02 6.43
N GLY A 39 8.17 -1.00 7.29
CA GLY A 39 7.01 -0.83 8.17
C GLY A 39 6.97 -1.78 9.38
N LYS A 40 8.05 -2.52 9.65
CA LYS A 40 8.16 -3.39 10.82
C LYS A 40 8.49 -2.55 12.06
N VAL A 41 7.56 -2.48 12.99
CA VAL A 41 7.71 -1.86 14.31
C VAL A 41 7.09 -2.79 15.36
N PRO A 42 7.77 -3.06 16.48
CA PRO A 42 7.19 -3.86 17.55
C PRO A 42 5.87 -3.27 18.06
N LEU A 43 4.78 -4.03 17.95
CA LEU A 43 3.43 -3.63 18.41
C LEU A 43 3.38 -3.12 19.86
N PRO A 44 4.14 -3.68 20.83
CA PRO A 44 4.16 -3.16 22.20
C PRO A 44 4.63 -1.70 22.30
N LEU A 45 5.46 -1.24 21.34
CA LEU A 45 5.95 0.14 21.29
C LEU A 45 4.91 1.13 20.76
N ILE A 46 3.94 0.64 19.98
CA ILE A 46 2.85 1.44 19.40
C ILE A 46 1.65 1.52 20.36
N LEU A 47 1.34 0.43 21.06
CA LEU A 47 0.09 0.27 21.82
C LEU A 47 0.10 0.87 23.24
N ASP A 48 1.05 1.77 23.56
CA ASP A 48 1.21 2.42 24.88
C ASP A 48 1.02 1.46 26.07
N VAL A 49 1.48 0.22 25.91
CA VAL A 49 1.32 -0.85 26.91
C VAL A 49 2.34 -0.63 28.03
N GLY A 50 2.13 0.36 28.88
CA GLY A 50 2.68 0.44 30.25
C GLY A 50 4.19 0.27 30.50
N TYR A 51 5.07 0.32 29.49
CA TYR A 51 6.51 0.12 29.71
C TYR A 51 7.21 1.45 29.96
N ASN A 52 7.16 1.91 31.21
CA ASN A 52 7.91 3.07 31.70
C ASN A 52 9.34 2.72 32.13
N ASN A 53 9.92 1.61 31.66
CA ASN A 53 11.28 1.19 32.02
C ASN A 53 12.22 1.17 30.79
N PRO A 54 13.20 2.08 30.71
CA PRO A 54 14.22 2.14 29.66
C PRO A 54 15.09 0.88 29.53
N GLU A 55 15.28 0.09 30.59
CA GLU A 55 16.07 -1.16 30.53
C GLU A 55 15.29 -2.27 29.83
N ALA A 56 13.97 -2.35 30.06
CA ALA A 56 13.11 -3.28 29.34
C ALA A 56 13.04 -2.96 27.83
N TYR A 57 13.13 -1.67 27.49
CA TYR A 57 13.24 -1.19 26.11
C TYR A 57 14.52 -1.67 25.41
N ALA A 58 15.68 -1.54 26.04
CA ALA A 58 16.96 -1.96 25.46
C ALA A 58 16.99 -3.48 25.19
N ASN A 59 16.46 -4.28 26.11
CA ASN A 59 16.43 -5.74 25.99
C ASN A 59 15.48 -6.21 24.87
N LEU A 60 14.29 -5.62 24.74
CA LEU A 60 13.34 -5.99 23.68
C LEU A 60 13.85 -5.63 22.28
N VAL A 61 14.50 -4.46 22.14
CA VAL A 61 15.14 -4.05 20.88
C VAL A 61 16.28 -5.01 20.53
N GLN A 62 17.11 -5.36 21.51
CA GLN A 62 18.21 -6.29 21.32
C GLN A 62 17.72 -7.70 20.91
N GLU A 63 16.71 -8.23 21.60
CA GLU A 63 16.11 -9.53 21.27
C GLU A 63 15.45 -9.56 19.88
N GLU A 64 14.78 -8.48 19.46
CA GLU A 64 14.15 -8.38 18.14
C GLU A 64 15.22 -8.30 17.03
N ILE A 65 16.31 -7.56 17.26
CA ILE A 65 17.47 -7.50 16.35
C ILE A 65 18.08 -8.89 16.19
N GLU A 66 18.24 -9.64 17.29
CA GLU A 66 18.78 -11.00 17.28
C GLU A 66 17.84 -11.99 16.55
N ARG A 67 16.52 -11.91 16.78
CA ARG A 67 15.52 -12.72 16.07
C ARG A 67 15.53 -12.47 14.56
N THR A 68 15.70 -11.22 14.14
CA THR A 68 15.66 -10.84 12.73
C THR A 68 16.96 -11.23 11.99
N GLN A 69 18.08 -11.39 12.71
CA GLN A 69 19.35 -11.84 12.14
C GLN A 69 19.48 -13.36 12.01
N GLN A 70 18.62 -14.15 12.68
CA GLN A 70 18.62 -15.62 12.59
C GLN A 70 17.76 -16.18 11.44
N ASP A 71 16.93 -15.37 10.78
CA ASP A 71 15.95 -15.84 9.78
C ASP A 71 16.54 -15.99 8.34
N HIS A 72 17.83 -16.30 8.22
CA HIS A 72 18.51 -16.53 6.95
C HIS A 72 19.04 -17.95 6.75
N SER A 73 18.56 -18.94 7.52
CA SER A 73 18.95 -20.33 7.29
C SER A 73 17.86 -21.34 7.64
N HIS A 74 16.78 -21.43 6.87
CA HIS A 74 16.03 -22.69 6.79
C HIS A 74 15.70 -23.03 5.33
N GLU A 75 16.49 -23.98 4.84
CA GLU A 75 16.31 -24.73 3.59
C GLU A 75 14.99 -25.51 3.56
N ALA A 76 14.64 -25.89 2.33
CA ALA A 76 13.52 -26.72 1.89
C ALA A 76 13.10 -27.85 2.84
N HIS A 77 11.78 -27.94 3.08
CA HIS A 77 11.14 -29.19 3.45
C HIS A 77 9.95 -29.47 2.52
N HIS A 78 10.22 -30.34 1.54
CA HIS A 78 9.22 -31.19 0.90
C HIS A 78 8.57 -32.07 1.98
N HIS A 79 7.24 -32.11 2.00
CA HIS A 79 6.50 -33.18 2.66
C HIS A 79 5.67 -33.93 1.63
N ASP A 80 6.22 -35.07 1.20
CA ASP A 80 5.50 -36.22 0.67
C ASP A 80 4.50 -36.71 1.72
N HIS A 81 3.24 -36.94 1.31
CA HIS A 81 2.32 -37.79 2.03
C HIS A 81 1.59 -38.71 1.05
N ASP A 82 1.80 -40.01 1.27
CA ASP A 82 1.34 -41.13 0.49
C ASP A 82 0.00 -41.70 1.02
N HIS A 83 -0.77 -42.26 0.07
CA HIS A 83 -1.92 -43.19 0.17
C HIS A 83 -3.35 -42.70 0.56
N PRO A 84 -4.44 -43.40 0.15
CA PRO A 84 -4.65 -44.43 -0.88
C PRO A 84 -5.83 -44.16 -1.86
N ALA A 85 -5.99 -45.05 -2.84
CA ALA A 85 -6.99 -45.03 -3.91
C ALA A 85 -8.46 -45.07 -3.44
N HIS A 86 -9.29 -44.21 -4.03
CA HIS A 86 -10.70 -44.47 -4.29
C HIS A 86 -11.07 -43.91 -5.68
N ASP A 87 -11.50 -44.83 -6.53
CA ASP A 87 -12.11 -44.61 -7.85
C ASP A 87 -13.53 -44.08 -7.63
N ASP A 88 -13.85 -42.90 -8.14
CA ASP A 88 -15.22 -42.51 -8.50
C ASP A 88 -15.17 -41.28 -9.42
N HIS A 89 -15.46 -41.55 -10.70
CA HIS A 89 -15.77 -40.56 -11.73
C HIS A 89 -16.93 -39.67 -11.29
N HIS A 90 -16.83 -38.33 -11.40
CA HIS A 90 -17.95 -37.45 -11.82
C HIS A 90 -17.48 -36.01 -12.13
N ASP A 91 -17.58 -35.65 -13.41
CA ASP A 91 -17.98 -34.37 -14.02
C ASP A 91 -17.45 -33.02 -13.45
N HIS A 92 -16.52 -32.40 -14.20
CA HIS A 92 -16.01 -31.06 -13.95
C HIS A 92 -17.03 -29.99 -14.40
N THR A 93 -17.93 -29.60 -13.50
CA THR A 93 -18.63 -28.33 -13.63
C THR A 93 -17.75 -27.22 -13.07
N HIS A 94 -17.11 -26.45 -13.95
CA HIS A 94 -16.34 -25.25 -13.59
C HIS A 94 -17.26 -24.19 -12.97
N HIS A 95 -17.29 -24.10 -11.63
CA HIS A 95 -17.73 -22.90 -10.94
C HIS A 95 -16.64 -21.84 -11.05
N PRO A 96 -16.97 -20.58 -11.41
CA PRO A 96 -15.99 -19.51 -11.42
C PRO A 96 -15.55 -19.27 -9.98
N HIS A 97 -14.26 -19.43 -9.73
CA HIS A 97 -13.64 -19.01 -8.48
C HIS A 97 -13.79 -17.49 -8.36
N GLU A 98 -14.68 -17.04 -7.49
CA GLU A 98 -14.65 -15.68 -6.95
C GLU A 98 -13.32 -15.55 -6.19
N HIS A 99 -12.39 -14.81 -6.79
CA HIS A 99 -11.14 -14.42 -6.15
C HIS A 99 -11.46 -13.47 -4.99
N HIS A 100 -11.68 -14.03 -3.81
CA HIS A 100 -11.59 -13.29 -2.57
C HIS A 100 -10.15 -12.83 -2.39
N HIS A 101 -9.89 -11.60 -2.85
CA HIS A 101 -8.68 -10.88 -2.49
C HIS A 101 -8.65 -10.73 -0.97
N HIS A 102 -7.81 -11.52 -0.32
CA HIS A 102 -7.36 -11.28 1.06
C HIS A 102 -6.64 -9.93 1.08
N HIS A 103 -7.41 -8.86 1.20
CA HIS A 103 -6.90 -7.60 1.68
C HIS A 103 -6.55 -7.83 3.15
N SER A 104 -5.32 -7.50 3.53
CA SER A 104 -4.91 -7.49 4.92
C SER A 104 -5.89 -6.62 5.73
N ASP A 105 -6.63 -7.24 6.65
CA ASP A 105 -7.61 -6.67 7.61
C ASP A 105 -7.08 -5.52 8.51
N HIS A 106 -5.87 -5.02 8.25
CA HIS A 106 -5.27 -3.90 8.97
C HIS A 106 -5.81 -2.53 8.55
N LEU A 107 -6.47 -2.39 7.39
CA LEU A 107 -7.02 -1.09 6.94
C LEU A 107 -8.45 -0.81 7.46
N ASP A 108 -9.22 -1.87 7.72
CA ASP A 108 -10.63 -1.74 8.12
C ASP A 108 -10.78 -1.16 9.53
N ASN A 109 -9.81 -1.41 10.41
CA ASN A 109 -9.84 -0.92 11.80
C ASN A 109 -9.73 0.62 11.91
N ASP A 110 -9.20 1.29 10.89
CA ASP A 110 -9.04 2.75 10.82
C ASP A 110 -10.02 3.43 9.82
N GLY A 111 -10.94 2.65 9.24
CA GLY A 111 -11.97 3.11 8.30
C GLY A 111 -11.47 3.47 6.90
N PHE A 112 -10.25 3.05 6.52
CA PHE A 112 -9.72 3.27 5.18
C PHE A 112 -10.19 2.19 4.21
N VAL A 113 -10.66 2.60 3.05
CA VAL A 113 -11.08 1.73 1.96
C VAL A 113 -10.22 2.00 0.72
N SER A 114 -10.01 0.96 -0.07
CA SER A 114 -9.33 1.06 -1.37
C SER A 114 -10.30 0.74 -2.50
N VAL A 115 -10.27 1.56 -3.55
CA VAL A 115 -11.12 1.40 -4.74
C VAL A 115 -10.21 1.24 -5.95
N ALA A 116 -10.28 0.07 -6.57
CA ALA A 116 -9.58 -0.22 -7.82
C ALA A 116 -10.49 0.00 -9.04
N PHE A 117 -9.87 0.42 -10.14
CA PHE A 117 -10.49 0.59 -11.46
C PHE A 117 -9.54 0.10 -12.55
N GLU A 118 -10.06 -0.66 -13.51
CA GLU A 118 -9.34 -1.13 -14.70
C GLU A 118 -10.18 -0.92 -15.96
N SER A 119 -9.53 -0.59 -17.08
CA SER A 119 -10.21 -0.43 -18.37
C SER A 119 -9.24 -0.64 -19.54
N ASP A 120 -9.71 -1.38 -20.54
CA ASP A 120 -9.04 -1.58 -21.83
C ASP A 120 -9.41 -0.50 -22.87
N ARG A 121 -9.94 0.64 -22.40
CA ARG A 121 -10.24 1.83 -23.22
C ARG A 121 -9.46 3.03 -22.70
N PRO A 122 -8.98 3.93 -23.59
CA PRO A 122 -8.25 5.12 -23.18
C PRO A 122 -9.17 6.12 -22.48
N PHE A 123 -8.59 6.94 -21.60
CA PHE A 123 -9.23 8.13 -21.06
C PHE A 123 -9.14 9.29 -22.05
N ASP A 124 -10.12 10.19 -21.98
CA ASP A 124 -10.03 11.54 -22.53
C ASP A 124 -9.32 12.44 -21.50
N VAL A 125 -8.21 13.07 -21.89
CA VAL A 125 -7.39 13.89 -20.99
C VAL A 125 -8.22 14.97 -20.29
N LYS A 126 -9.10 15.65 -21.03
CA LYS A 126 -9.88 16.78 -20.48
C LYS A 126 -10.90 16.30 -19.47
N LYS A 127 -11.60 15.20 -19.77
CA LYS A 127 -12.57 14.63 -18.82
C LYS A 127 -11.88 14.14 -17.54
N PHE A 128 -10.69 13.56 -17.66
CA PHE A 128 -9.93 13.10 -16.50
C PHE A 128 -9.39 14.28 -15.66
N GLU A 129 -8.94 15.36 -16.29
CA GLU A 129 -8.54 16.58 -15.60
C GLU A 129 -9.70 17.20 -14.80
N VAL A 130 -10.89 17.32 -15.43
CA VAL A 130 -12.10 17.79 -14.74
C VAL A 130 -12.47 16.87 -13.58
N PHE A 131 -12.35 15.55 -13.75
CA PHE A 131 -12.58 14.61 -12.66
C PHE A 131 -11.65 14.88 -11.46
N LEU A 132 -10.34 15.04 -11.69
CA LEU A 132 -9.38 15.31 -10.62
C LEU A 132 -9.62 16.63 -9.90
N GLN A 133 -10.07 17.67 -10.61
CA GLN A 133 -10.24 19.01 -10.05
C GLN A 133 -11.61 19.20 -9.36
N GLU A 134 -12.67 18.63 -9.92
CA GLU A 134 -14.05 18.94 -9.52
C GLU A 134 -14.80 17.76 -8.88
N GLN A 135 -14.47 16.53 -9.25
CA GLN A 135 -15.26 15.34 -8.90
C GLN A 135 -14.53 14.33 -8.01
N LEU A 136 -13.24 14.54 -7.75
CA LEU A 136 -12.46 13.71 -6.86
C LEU A 136 -12.92 13.95 -5.40
N PRO A 137 -13.39 12.91 -4.69
CA PRO A 137 -13.81 13.06 -3.30
C PRO A 137 -12.64 13.52 -2.42
N LYS A 138 -12.90 14.44 -1.48
CA LYS A 138 -11.88 14.97 -0.55
C LYS A 138 -11.36 13.90 0.41
N GLU A 139 -12.13 12.84 0.56
CA GLU A 139 -11.83 11.68 1.37
C GLU A 139 -10.80 10.76 0.71
N VAL A 140 -10.49 10.96 -0.58
CA VAL A 140 -9.34 10.32 -1.23
C VAL A 140 -8.06 11.01 -0.77
N PHE A 141 -7.18 10.27 -0.12
CA PHE A 141 -5.89 10.78 0.35
C PHE A 141 -4.75 10.43 -0.59
N ARG A 142 -4.85 9.30 -1.27
CA ARG A 142 -3.82 8.79 -2.16
C ARG A 142 -4.45 8.10 -3.34
N ALA A 143 -3.84 8.27 -4.51
CA ALA A 143 -4.13 7.40 -5.64
C ALA A 143 -2.84 7.09 -6.40
N LYS A 144 -2.81 5.94 -7.06
CA LYS A 144 -1.74 5.57 -7.97
C LYS A 144 -2.31 4.81 -9.14
N GLY A 145 -1.66 4.91 -10.28
CA GLY A 145 -2.07 4.10 -11.41
C GLY A 145 -1.23 4.30 -12.66
N ILE A 146 -1.58 3.50 -13.65
CA ILE A 146 -1.13 3.63 -15.02
C ILE A 146 -2.30 4.16 -15.83
N LEU A 147 -2.07 5.27 -16.51
CA LEU A 147 -3.04 5.96 -17.34
C LEU A 147 -2.66 5.83 -18.81
N TRP A 148 -3.66 5.47 -19.61
CA TRP A 148 -3.65 5.50 -21.06
C TRP A 148 -4.65 6.57 -21.51
N PHE A 149 -4.14 7.57 -22.23
CA PHE A 149 -4.92 8.66 -22.78
C PHE A 149 -5.06 8.54 -24.29
N LYS A 150 -6.19 8.99 -24.85
CA LYS A 150 -6.42 8.99 -26.30
C LYS A 150 -5.44 9.93 -27.02
N GLU A 151 -5.05 11.01 -26.35
CA GLU A 151 -4.17 12.06 -26.86
C GLU A 151 -2.67 11.76 -26.68
N SER A 152 -2.31 10.62 -26.06
CA SER A 152 -0.92 10.28 -25.75
C SER A 152 -0.62 8.82 -26.03
N ASP A 153 0.44 8.58 -26.81
CA ASP A 153 0.96 7.23 -27.06
C ASP A 153 1.82 6.71 -25.88
N LEU A 154 2.02 7.51 -24.84
CA LEU A 154 2.84 7.14 -23.68
C LEU A 154 2.02 6.48 -22.57
N ARG A 155 2.69 5.61 -21.82
CA ARG A 155 2.24 5.06 -20.55
C ARG A 155 2.43 6.12 -19.47
N ASN A 156 1.35 6.66 -18.91
CA ASN A 156 1.45 7.72 -17.91
C ASN A 156 1.36 7.13 -16.49
N VAL A 157 2.45 7.20 -15.74
CA VAL A 157 2.47 6.82 -14.32
C VAL A 157 1.88 7.95 -13.50
N PHE A 158 0.71 7.69 -12.91
CA PHE A 158 -0.05 8.64 -12.09
C PHE A 158 0.20 8.40 -10.61
N GLN A 159 0.48 9.49 -9.89
CA GLN A 159 0.62 9.47 -8.44
C GLN A 159 -0.07 10.70 -7.84
N LEU A 160 -1.00 10.47 -6.92
CA LEU A 160 -1.71 11.49 -6.16
C LEU A 160 -1.46 11.30 -4.66
N SER A 161 -1.16 12.39 -3.97
CA SER A 161 -1.00 12.41 -2.51
C SER A 161 -1.46 13.76 -1.97
N GLY A 162 -2.55 13.75 -1.20
CA GLY A 162 -3.26 14.97 -0.81
C GLY A 162 -3.78 15.73 -2.06
N PRO A 163 -3.62 17.06 -2.14
CA PRO A 163 -4.12 17.86 -3.25
C PRO A 163 -3.21 17.86 -4.49
N ARG A 164 -2.04 17.20 -4.42
CA ARG A 164 -1.04 17.21 -5.47
C ARG A 164 -1.06 15.90 -6.24
N PHE A 165 -0.92 16.01 -7.55
CA PHE A 165 -0.71 14.87 -8.42
C PHE A 165 0.48 15.10 -9.34
N ASP A 166 1.05 14.00 -9.81
CA ASP A 166 2.18 13.92 -10.74
C ASP A 166 1.86 12.89 -11.83
N LEU A 167 2.25 13.19 -13.07
CA LEU A 167 2.15 12.31 -14.22
C LEU A 167 3.51 12.22 -14.92
N GLN A 168 4.02 11.00 -15.08
CA GLN A 168 5.28 10.75 -15.78
C GLN A 168 5.02 9.86 -16.99
N GLY A 169 5.42 10.32 -18.18
CA GLY A 169 5.29 9.56 -19.42
C GLY A 169 6.46 8.59 -19.61
N GLU A 170 6.15 7.32 -19.85
CA GLU A 170 7.10 6.26 -20.17
C GLU A 170 6.64 5.49 -21.42
N GLU A 171 7.54 4.77 -22.06
CA GLU A 171 7.17 3.85 -23.15
C GLU A 171 6.38 2.65 -22.62
N TRP A 172 5.41 2.19 -23.42
CA TRP A 172 4.68 0.96 -23.11
C TRP A 172 5.60 -0.27 -23.21
N ARG A 173 5.51 -1.15 -22.23
CA ARG A 173 6.15 -2.49 -22.25
C ARG A 173 5.16 -3.63 -22.48
N SER A 174 3.88 -3.30 -22.53
CA SER A 174 2.75 -4.23 -22.65
C SER A 174 1.62 -3.54 -23.41
N ALA A 175 0.53 -4.27 -23.69
CA ALA A 175 -0.67 -3.69 -24.25
C ALA A 175 -1.16 -2.49 -23.40
N PRO A 176 -1.57 -1.37 -24.00
CA PRO A 176 -2.10 -0.22 -23.28
C PRO A 176 -3.34 -0.57 -22.47
N LYS A 177 -3.35 -0.18 -21.20
CA LYS A 177 -4.52 -0.30 -20.33
C LYS A 177 -4.48 0.70 -19.19
N ASN A 178 -5.66 1.03 -18.67
CA ASN A 178 -5.83 1.87 -17.50
C ASN A 178 -5.92 1.00 -16.25
N GLN A 179 -5.13 1.30 -15.23
CA GLN A 179 -5.20 0.65 -13.92
C GLN A 179 -4.97 1.68 -12.83
N LEU A 180 -5.95 1.88 -11.95
CA LEU A 180 -5.92 2.88 -10.89
C LEU A 180 -6.34 2.26 -9.57
N VAL A 181 -5.73 2.74 -8.49
CA VAL A 181 -6.16 2.48 -7.11
C VAL A 181 -6.25 3.80 -6.37
N PHE A 182 -7.37 4.00 -5.69
CA PHE A 182 -7.65 5.14 -4.83
C PHE A 182 -7.77 4.64 -3.39
N ILE A 183 -7.22 5.40 -2.44
CA ILE A 183 -7.22 5.06 -1.01
C ILE A 183 -7.75 6.27 -0.25
N GLY A 184 -8.75 6.03 0.58
CA GLY A 184 -9.45 7.08 1.31
C GLY A 184 -10.32 6.52 2.42
N ARG A 185 -11.11 7.36 3.08
CA ARG A 185 -12.10 6.94 4.10
C ARG A 185 -13.51 7.12 3.57
N ASN A 186 -14.44 6.27 3.96
CA ASN A 186 -15.86 6.38 3.57
C ASN A 186 -16.08 6.58 2.05
N LEU A 187 -15.22 5.98 1.20
CA LEU A 187 -15.33 6.15 -0.25
C LEU A 187 -16.51 5.34 -0.78
N ASN A 188 -17.35 5.98 -1.59
CA ASN A 188 -18.33 5.26 -2.40
C ASN A 188 -17.64 4.71 -3.66
N ALA A 189 -17.35 3.41 -3.66
CA ALA A 189 -16.66 2.74 -4.76
C ALA A 189 -17.41 2.83 -6.09
N ASP A 190 -18.74 2.73 -6.07
CA ASP A 190 -19.57 2.77 -7.27
C ASP A 190 -19.58 4.15 -7.91
N THR A 191 -19.75 5.22 -7.12
CA THR A 191 -19.68 6.60 -7.61
C THR A 191 -18.31 6.91 -8.20
N LEU A 192 -17.23 6.48 -7.53
CA LEU A 192 -15.87 6.72 -8.02
C LEU A 192 -15.61 5.98 -9.34
N ARG A 193 -16.05 4.72 -9.44
CA ARG A 193 -15.97 3.94 -10.69
C ARG A 193 -16.81 4.54 -11.80
N GLN A 194 -17.99 5.07 -11.50
CA GLN A 194 -18.85 5.76 -12.48
C GLN A 194 -18.19 7.04 -13.01
N HIS A 195 -17.63 7.86 -12.13
CA HIS A 195 -16.90 9.07 -12.55
C HIS A 195 -15.72 8.71 -13.46
N LEU A 196 -14.92 7.70 -13.10
CA LEU A 196 -13.83 7.20 -13.94
C LEU A 196 -14.34 6.66 -15.28
N ALA A 197 -15.41 5.87 -15.28
CA ALA A 197 -16.00 5.35 -16.51
C ALA A 197 -16.47 6.47 -17.46
N ASN A 198 -16.97 7.59 -16.92
CA ASN A 198 -17.37 8.76 -17.71
C ASN A 198 -16.18 9.47 -18.36
N CYS A 199 -14.98 9.35 -17.78
CA CYS A 199 -13.74 9.87 -18.36
C CYS A 199 -13.25 9.06 -19.57
N LEU A 200 -13.77 7.85 -19.81
CA LEU A 200 -13.36 7.05 -20.96
C LEU A 200 -13.73 7.73 -22.28
N ALA A 201 -12.85 7.59 -23.26
CA ALA A 201 -13.09 8.07 -24.60
C ALA A 201 -14.08 7.16 -25.33
N TYR A 202 -14.86 7.76 -26.23
CA TYR A 202 -15.70 7.07 -27.20
C TYR A 202 -14.88 6.58 -28.40
#